data_AF-A0A1M5U8V8-F1
#
_entry.id   AF-A0A1M5U8V8-F1
#
_cell.length_a   1.000
_cell.length_b   1.000
_cell.length_c   1.000
_cell.angle_alpha   90.00
_cell.angle_beta   90.00
_cell.angle_gamma   90.00
#
_symmetry.space_group_name_H-M   'P 1'
#
loop_
_entity.id
_entity.type
_entity.pdbx_description
1 polymer ?
#
loop_
_entity_poly.entity_id
_entity_poly.type
_entity_poly.pdbx_seq_one_letter_code
_entity_poly.pdbx_strand_id
1 'polypeptide(L)'
;MKASELKNKGIKFALGEKEYELKLNMNTFCELEEVYEDLNKAFDDLQKMKIKAIRALIYAAVKVEDETATLKDVGELLGIKDLERLGTAINEALNTAMPEAEEQLGE
;
A
#
# COMPACT_ATOMS: atom_id res chain seq x y z
N MET A 1 15.79 -0.17 20.26
CA MET A 1 14.51 0.46 19.91
C MET A 1 13.51 -0.66 19.70
N LYS A 2 12.34 -0.62 20.37
CA LYS A 2 11.38 -1.73 20.33
C LYS A 2 10.58 -1.65 19.03
N ALA A 3 10.41 -2.78 18.34
CA ALA A 3 9.68 -2.93 17.08
C ALA A 3 8.24 -2.34 17.07
N SER A 4 7.71 -1.99 18.24
CA SER A 4 6.42 -1.36 18.46
C SER A 4 6.32 0.09 17.98
N GLU A 5 7.43 0.83 17.87
CA GLU A 5 7.42 2.24 17.45
C GLU A 5 7.46 2.44 15.93
N LEU A 6 7.91 1.42 15.17
CA LEU A 6 7.94 1.44 13.70
C LEU A 6 6.58 1.13 13.07
N LYS A 7 5.63 0.52 13.82
CA LYS A 7 4.31 0.11 13.32
C LYS A 7 3.36 1.26 12.93
N ASN A 8 3.74 2.51 13.13
CA ASN A 8 2.82 3.66 13.01
C ASN A 8 3.37 4.87 12.24
N LYS A 9 4.50 4.76 11.54
CA LYS A 9 4.90 5.82 10.60
C LYS A 9 4.37 5.46 9.23
N GLY A 10 3.18 5.96 8.90
CA GLY A 10 2.66 5.81 7.56
C GLY A 10 3.47 6.63 6.56
N ILE A 11 3.45 6.21 5.31
CA ILE A 11 4.15 6.93 4.24
C ILE A 11 3.24 8.05 3.78
N LYS A 12 3.67 9.30 3.95
CA LYS A 12 2.96 10.45 3.40
C LYS A 12 3.14 10.50 1.90
N PHE A 13 2.05 10.65 1.18
CA PHE A 13 2.06 10.86 -0.26
C PHE A 13 1.04 11.90 -0.66
N ALA A 14 1.38 12.69 -1.69
CA ALA A 14 0.44 13.61 -2.30
C ALA A 14 -0.28 12.91 -3.46
N LEU A 15 -1.60 13.03 -3.49
CA LEU A 15 -2.46 12.55 -4.56
C LEU A 15 -3.35 13.72 -5.01
N GLY A 16 -3.06 14.28 -6.19
CA GLY A 16 -3.63 15.56 -6.61
C GLY A 16 -3.19 16.71 -5.70
N GLU A 17 -4.16 17.45 -5.15
CA GLU A 17 -3.93 18.57 -4.23
C GLU A 17 -4.00 18.18 -2.74
N LYS A 18 -4.26 16.90 -2.44
CA LYS A 18 -4.39 16.40 -1.07
C LYS A 18 -3.17 15.56 -0.68
N GLU A 19 -2.80 15.66 0.59
CA GLU A 19 -1.83 14.75 1.20
C GLU A 19 -2.58 13.65 1.95
N TYR A 20 -2.13 12.41 1.75
CA TYR A 20 -2.62 11.20 2.38
C TYR A 20 -1.49 10.49 3.10
N GLU A 21 -1.84 9.60 4.02
CA GLU A 21 -0.89 8.77 4.73
C GLU A 21 -1.19 7.29 4.53
N LEU A 22 -0.27 6.57 3.89
CA LEU A 22 -0.34 5.11 3.78
C LEU A 22 -0.01 4.49 5.14
N LYS A 23 -1.05 4.23 5.93
CA LYS A 23 -0.96 3.49 7.19
C LYS A 23 -1.17 2.01 6.92
N LEU A 24 -0.13 1.19 7.12
CA LEU A 24 -0.24 -0.28 7.06
C LEU A 24 -0.89 -0.81 8.35
N ASN A 25 -2.14 -0.44 8.57
CA ASN A 25 -2.96 -0.88 9.70
C ASN A 25 -4.03 -1.88 9.22
N MET A 26 -4.78 -2.45 10.18
CA MET A 26 -5.78 -3.48 9.88
C MET A 26 -6.89 -2.98 8.95
N ASN A 27 -7.29 -1.72 9.02
CA ASN A 27 -8.33 -1.19 8.13
C ASN A 27 -7.83 -1.15 6.69
N THR A 28 -6.59 -0.70 6.45
CA THR A 28 -6.00 -0.71 5.10
C THR A 28 -5.89 -2.12 4.55
N PHE A 29 -5.58 -3.11 5.40
CA PHE A 29 -5.54 -4.51 4.96
C PHE A 29 -6.94 -5.06 4.66
N CYS A 30 -7.97 -4.70 5.44
CA CYS A 30 -9.35 -5.09 5.14
C CYS A 30 -9.80 -4.50 3.79
N GLU A 31 -9.57 -3.20 3.57
CA GLU A 31 -9.90 -2.54 2.30
C GLU A 31 -9.14 -3.14 1.11
N LEU A 32 -7.89 -3.56 1.33
CA LEU A 32 -7.11 -4.24 0.29
C LEU A 32 -7.65 -5.65 0.01
N GLU A 33 -8.03 -6.39 1.05
CA GLU A 33 -8.64 -7.71 0.93
C GLU A 33 -10.02 -7.64 0.25
N GLU A 34 -10.84 -6.61 0.51
CA GLU A 34 -12.10 -6.43 -0.23
C GLU A 34 -11.90 -6.29 -1.74
N VAL A 35 -10.77 -5.71 -2.16
CA VAL A 35 -10.43 -5.54 -3.59
C VAL A 35 -9.83 -6.81 -4.19
N TYR A 36 -9.03 -7.55 -3.42
CA TYR A 36 -8.26 -8.69 -3.91
C TYR A 36 -8.90 -10.05 -3.63
N GLU A 37 -9.83 -10.13 -2.69
CA GLU A 37 -10.41 -11.32 -2.04
C GLU A 37 -9.38 -12.20 -1.29
N ASP A 38 -8.09 -12.06 -1.60
CA ASP A 38 -6.96 -12.75 -0.99
C ASP A 38 -5.82 -11.76 -0.71
N LEU A 39 -5.57 -11.50 0.56
CA LEU A 39 -4.54 -10.57 1.01
C LEU A 39 -3.12 -11.03 0.66
N ASN A 40 -2.83 -12.34 0.67
CA ASN A 40 -1.49 -12.85 0.31
C ASN A 40 -1.20 -12.57 -1.17
N LYS A 41 -2.18 -12.80 -2.04
CA LYS A 41 -2.08 -12.47 -3.46
C LYS A 41 -1.88 -10.97 -3.69
N ALA A 42 -2.50 -10.12 -2.86
CA ALA A 42 -2.28 -8.68 -2.92
C ALA A 42 -0.81 -8.32 -2.62
N PHE A 43 -0.21 -8.94 -1.60
CA PHE A 43 1.19 -8.73 -1.25
C PHE A 43 2.15 -9.24 -2.33
N ASP A 44 1.93 -10.44 -2.86
CA ASP A 44 2.70 -10.99 -3.99
C ASP A 44 2.72 -10.04 -5.19
N ASP A 45 1.56 -9.48 -5.52
CA ASP A 45 1.41 -8.56 -6.64
C ASP A 45 2.05 -7.19 -6.36
N LEU A 46 2.03 -6.74 -5.10
CA LEU A 46 2.72 -5.52 -4.65
C LEU A 46 4.24 -5.68 -4.72
N GLN A 47 4.80 -6.81 -4.28
CA GLN A 47 6.23 -7.12 -4.41
C GLN A 47 6.67 -7.18 -5.87
N LYS A 48 5.81 -7.69 -6.75
CA LYS A 48 6.01 -7.69 -8.21
C LYS A 48 5.75 -6.32 -8.86
N MET A 49 5.48 -5.29 -8.06
CA MET A 49 5.26 -3.92 -8.53
C MET A 49 4.15 -3.80 -9.58
N LYS A 50 3.12 -4.66 -9.49
CA LYS A 50 2.01 -4.60 -10.44
C LYS A 50 1.23 -3.32 -10.24
N ILE A 51 1.01 -2.59 -11.34
CA ILE A 51 0.31 -1.29 -11.33
C ILE A 51 -1.07 -1.39 -10.65
N LYS A 52 -1.82 -2.47 -10.91
CA LYS A 52 -3.12 -2.71 -10.27
C LYS A 52 -3.02 -2.86 -8.75
N ALA A 53 -1.95 -3.50 -8.27
CA ALA A 53 -1.72 -3.73 -6.84
C ALA A 53 -1.34 -2.43 -6.14
N ILE A 54 -0.44 -1.64 -6.74
CA ILE A 54 -0.07 -0.32 -6.24
C ILE A 54 -1.33 0.57 -6.16
N ARG A 55 -2.13 0.60 -7.24
CA ARG A 55 -3.40 1.35 -7.23
C ARG A 55 -4.34 0.86 -6.12
N ALA A 56 -4.47 -0.45 -5.92
CA ALA A 56 -5.34 -1.02 -4.89
C ALA A 56 -4.87 -0.65 -3.48
N LEU A 57 -3.57 -0.69 -3.20
CA LEU A 57 -3.02 -0.30 -1.90
C LEU A 57 -3.21 1.19 -1.62
N ILE A 58 -2.96 2.04 -2.61
CA ILE A 58 -3.21 3.48 -2.48
C ILE A 58 -4.70 3.75 -2.30
N TYR A 59 -5.55 3.05 -3.03
CA TYR A 59 -7.00 3.12 -2.84
C TYR A 59 -7.40 2.73 -1.43
N ALA A 60 -6.89 1.60 -0.91
CA ALA A 60 -7.18 1.16 0.45
C ALA A 60 -6.76 2.22 1.48
N ALA A 61 -5.57 2.81 1.33
CA ALA A 61 -5.09 3.88 2.20
C ALA A 61 -5.99 5.12 2.17
N VAL A 62 -6.41 5.55 0.98
CA VAL A 62 -7.30 6.70 0.80
C VAL A 62 -8.69 6.37 1.36
N LYS A 63 -9.20 5.16 1.12
CA LYS A 63 -10.55 4.72 1.51
C LYS A 63 -10.75 4.70 3.03
N VAL A 64 -9.71 4.31 3.78
CA VAL A 64 -9.71 4.37 5.25
C VAL A 64 -9.87 5.80 5.78
N GLU A 65 -9.40 6.80 5.03
CA GLU A 65 -9.52 8.23 5.40
C GLU A 65 -10.74 8.91 4.75
N ASP A 66 -11.22 8.38 3.62
CA ASP A 66 -12.32 8.89 2.81
C ASP A 66 -13.18 7.74 2.27
N GLU A 67 -14.28 7.44 2.96
CA GLU A 67 -15.22 6.38 2.58
C GLU A 67 -15.88 6.59 1.22
N THR A 68 -15.78 7.78 0.61
CA THR A 68 -16.35 8.05 -0.72
C THR A 68 -15.40 7.69 -1.86
N ALA A 69 -14.12 7.42 -1.54
CA ALA A 69 -13.12 7.10 -2.52
C ALA A 69 -13.47 5.85 -3.32
N THR A 70 -13.11 5.86 -4.61
CA THR A 70 -13.22 4.72 -5.51
C THR A 70 -11.87 4.39 -6.14
N LEU A 71 -11.70 3.12 -6.56
CA LEU A 71 -10.51 2.67 -7.29
C LEU A 71 -10.27 3.48 -8.58
N LYS A 72 -11.35 3.99 -9.19
CA LYS A 72 -11.28 4.76 -10.42
C LYS A 72 -10.71 6.14 -10.15
N ASP A 73 -11.24 6.85 -9.15
CA ASP A 73 -10.81 8.21 -8.81
C ASP A 73 -9.33 8.24 -8.41
N VAL A 74 -8.91 7.25 -7.60
CA VAL A 74 -7.50 7.11 -7.23
C VAL A 74 -6.64 6.83 -8.46
N GLY A 75 -7.12 5.99 -9.39
CA GLY A 75 -6.43 5.71 -10.65
C GLY A 75 -6.32 6.92 -11.58
N GLU A 76 -7.29 7.83 -11.58
CA GLU A 76 -7.25 9.08 -12.37
C GLU A 76 -6.24 10.08 -11.82
N LEU A 77 -5.98 10.05 -10.51
CA LEU A 77 -5.01 10.92 -9.84
C LEU A 77 -3.58 10.34 -9.87
N LEU A 78 -3.41 9.04 -10.12
CA LEU A 78 -2.09 8.40 -10.17
C LEU A 78 -1.47 8.52 -11.56
N GLY A 79 -0.28 9.11 -11.63
CA GLY A 79 0.55 9.13 -12.84
C GLY A 79 1.65 8.06 -12.83
N ILE A 80 2.29 7.86 -13.99
CA ILE A 80 3.46 6.97 -14.12
C ILE A 80 4.60 7.41 -13.18
N LYS A 81 4.80 8.73 -13.01
CA LYS A 81 5.81 9.29 -12.10
C LYS A 81 5.53 8.96 -10.64
N ASP A 82 4.25 8.85 -10.26
CA ASP A 82 3.87 8.46 -8.90
C ASP A 82 4.14 6.99 -8.65
N LEU A 83 3.97 6.12 -9.66
CA LEU A 83 4.28 4.70 -9.51
C LEU A 83 5.75 4.45 -9.17
N GLU A 84 6.68 5.19 -9.79
CA GLU A 84 8.11 5.08 -9.47
C GLU A 84 8.40 5.55 -8.03
N ARG A 85 7.84 6.69 -7.63
CA ARG A 85 8.02 7.27 -6.29
C ARG A 85 7.39 6.41 -5.20
N LEU A 86 6.13 6.02 -5.39
CA LEU A 86 5.35 5.23 -4.43
C LEU A 86 5.87 3.80 -4.38
N GLY A 87 6.31 3.26 -5.50
CA GLY A 87 6.81 1.90 -5.61
C GLY A 87 7.95 1.59 -4.64
N THR A 88 8.98 2.44 -4.62
CA THR A 88 10.11 2.31 -3.68
C THR A 88 9.63 2.41 -2.23
N ALA A 89 8.80 3.41 -1.94
CA ALA A 89 8.31 3.67 -0.59
C ALA A 89 7.43 2.51 -0.07
N ILE A 90 6.54 1.99 -0.91
CA ILE A 90 5.69 0.83 -0.61
C ILE A 90 6.55 -0.39 -0.33
N ASN A 91 7.56 -0.68 -1.15
CA ASN A 91 8.45 -1.82 -0.91
C ASN A 91 9.17 -1.72 0.45
N GLU A 92 9.69 -0.55 0.78
CA GLU A 92 10.33 -0.31 2.09
C GLU A 92 9.35 -0.50 3.25
N ALA A 93 8.12 0.03 3.14
CA ALA A 93 7.11 -0.14 4.16
C ALA A 93 6.65 -1.59 4.31
N LEU A 94 6.47 -2.33 3.21
CA LEU A 94 6.07 -3.74 3.26
C LEU A 94 7.17 -4.59 3.90
N ASN A 95 8.44 -4.40 3.53
CA ASN A 95 9.56 -5.11 4.16
C ASN A 95 9.67 -4.82 5.66
N THR A 96 9.32 -3.60 6.08
CA THR A 96 9.34 -3.21 7.50
C THR A 96 8.13 -3.77 8.27
N ALA A 97 6.95 -3.76 7.65
CA ALA A 97 5.70 -4.20 8.28
C ALA A 97 5.56 -5.73 8.30
N MET A 98 6.13 -6.41 7.30
CA MET A 98 6.12 -7.86 7.12
C MET A 98 7.55 -8.37 6.92
N PRO A 99 8.35 -8.47 8.01
CA PRO A 99 9.73 -8.93 7.93
C PRO A 99 9.88 -10.39 7.46
N GLU A 100 8.80 -11.18 7.48
CA GLU A 100 8.82 -12.63 7.17
C GLU A 100 8.76 -12.94 5.65
N ALA A 101 8.68 -11.94 4.77
CA ALA A 101 8.72 -12.17 3.32
C ALA A 101 10.14 -12.51 2.78
N GLU A 102 11.18 -12.46 3.61
CA GLU A 102 12.55 -12.85 3.24
C GLU A 102 12.85 -14.35 3.35
N GLU A 103 11.98 -15.19 3.94
CA GLU A 103 12.33 -16.58 4.27
C GLU A 103 11.85 -17.67 3.28
N GLN A 104 11.44 -17.33 2.05
CA GLN A 104 11.16 -18.32 0.99
C GLN A 104 11.67 -17.94 -0.42
N LEU A 105 12.89 -17.39 -0.52
CA LEU A 105 13.65 -17.31 -1.78
C LEU A 105 14.93 -18.15 -1.73
N GLY A 106 14.87 -19.30 -1.08
CA GLY A 106 15.98 -20.23 -1.01
C GLY A 106 15.55 -21.64 -0.67
N GLU A 107 14.99 -22.36 -1.64
CA GLU A 107 15.33 -23.76 -1.95
C GLU A 107 15.22 -23.99 -3.47
#